data_AF-A0AA37N742-F1
#
_entry.id   AF-A0AA37N742-F1
#
_cell.length_a   1.000
_cell.length_b   1.000
_cell.length_c   1.000
_cell.angle_alpha   90.00
_cell.angle_beta   90.00
_cell.angle_gamma   90.00
#
_symmetry.space_group_name_H-M   'P 1'
#
loop_
_entity.id
_entity.type
_entity.pdbx_description
1 polymer ?
#
loop_
_entity_poly.entity_id
_entity_poly.type
_entity_poly.pdbx_seq_one_letter_code
_entity_poly.pdbx_strand_id
1 'polypeptide(L)'
;MDREKESPLERLPFCLDDTVGEIVRASQECPGVYYIAARKQDAKFLADEYYVVEKTSPAISKEAMAYGKMPEEDSHVLLYSFAEERQGYKIIEYEIYRYQVRHGIYADGQTSLRDIAFYNMEYHPEYFGTYPVPLATPQGRTARYKPLMNGVFWIETGTGAEVLAVCYPIWNCDFSETVLKQSEQTEEDVREGIDNTLGYLFFSKWASSLALFELWGQYEELRAGGLINYPALMNYIWTYFPEYAATYNIQNQMGMHDTFGLLMNALGAEMELQNDPNKVIAMSKAAGLDFLNF
;
A
#
# COMPACT_ATOMS: atom_id res chain seq x y z
N MET A 1 15.85 16.07 -19.60
CA MET A 1 17.24 16.58 -19.60
C MET A 1 17.17 17.98 -19.01
N ASP A 2 17.27 18.09 -17.68
CA ASP A 2 17.46 19.35 -16.97
C ASP A 2 18.48 19.08 -15.85
N ARG A 3 19.72 19.55 -16.07
CA ARG A 3 20.87 19.40 -15.17
C ARG A 3 21.10 20.71 -14.37
N GLU A 4 20.06 21.26 -13.76
CA GLU A 4 20.16 22.58 -13.07
C GLU A 4 19.63 22.61 -11.62
N LYS A 5 19.56 21.47 -10.91
CA LYS A 5 19.20 21.45 -9.47
C LYS A 5 20.14 20.65 -8.57
N GLU A 6 21.35 20.33 -9.02
CA GLU A 6 22.36 19.79 -8.10
C GLU A 6 22.94 20.94 -7.28
N SER A 7 22.63 20.96 -5.98
CA SER A 7 23.31 21.86 -5.05
C SER A 7 24.73 21.35 -4.86
N PRO A 8 25.78 22.19 -4.95
CA PRO A 8 27.12 21.74 -4.60
C PRO A 8 27.11 21.20 -3.18
N LEU A 9 27.56 19.97 -2.97
CA LEU A 9 27.62 19.30 -1.65
C LEU A 9 28.28 20.18 -0.57
N GLU A 10 29.17 21.08 -0.98
CA GLU A 10 29.88 22.05 -0.13
C GLU A 10 29.02 23.20 0.44
N ARG A 11 27.71 23.26 0.17
CA ARG A 11 26.81 24.36 0.62
C ARG A 11 25.53 23.91 1.34
N LEU A 12 25.47 22.67 1.82
CA LEU A 12 24.34 22.23 2.63
C LEU A 12 24.33 22.96 3.99
N PRO A 13 23.15 23.35 4.51
CA PRO A 13 23.06 24.07 5.79
C PRO A 13 23.20 23.17 7.03
N PHE A 14 23.51 21.89 6.84
CA PHE A 14 23.63 20.87 7.89
C PHE A 14 24.81 19.92 7.60
N CYS A 15 25.28 19.23 8.64
CA CYS A 15 26.29 18.18 8.54
C CYS A 15 25.74 16.91 9.20
N LEU A 16 25.68 15.80 8.44
CA LEU A 16 25.01 14.55 8.86
C LEU A 16 25.87 13.30 8.61
N ASP A 17 27.16 13.48 8.33
CA ASP A 17 28.06 12.41 7.89
C ASP A 17 28.11 11.22 8.88
N ASP A 18 27.96 11.50 10.18
CA ASP A 18 27.99 10.47 11.22
C ASP A 18 26.67 9.66 11.30
N THR A 19 25.51 10.26 10.99
CA THR A 19 24.20 9.59 11.03
C THR A 19 23.87 8.86 9.72
N VAL A 20 24.07 9.52 8.57
CA VAL A 20 23.67 8.97 7.25
C VAL A 20 24.83 8.44 6.42
N GLY A 21 26.07 8.77 6.77
CA GLY A 21 27.26 8.47 5.98
C GLY A 21 27.61 9.55 4.96
N GLU A 22 28.50 9.20 4.02
CA GLU A 22 28.98 10.14 2.99
C GLU A 22 27.84 10.53 2.04
N ILE A 23 27.46 11.81 2.03
CA ILE A 23 26.44 12.31 1.11
C ILE A 23 27.02 12.35 -0.31
N VAL A 24 26.45 11.53 -1.20
CA VAL A 24 26.88 11.42 -2.61
C VAL A 24 26.04 12.29 -3.55
N ARG A 25 24.82 12.65 -3.13
CA ARG A 25 23.89 13.49 -3.91
C ARG A 25 23.02 14.31 -2.97
N ALA A 26 22.76 15.56 -3.35
CA ALA A 26 21.79 16.41 -2.67
C ALA A 26 21.08 17.34 -3.66
N SER A 27 19.77 17.51 -3.48
CA SER A 27 18.95 18.48 -4.20
C SER A 27 18.00 19.17 -3.24
N GLN A 28 17.77 20.46 -3.47
CA GLN A 28 16.75 21.21 -2.73
C GLN A 28 15.42 21.11 -3.48
N GLU A 29 14.42 20.51 -2.83
CA GLU A 29 13.09 20.30 -3.43
C GLU A 29 12.16 21.48 -3.17
N CYS A 30 12.27 22.08 -1.98
CA CYS A 30 11.54 23.27 -1.53
C CYS A 30 12.41 24.07 -0.54
N PRO A 31 12.03 25.32 -0.20
CA PRO A 31 12.75 26.09 0.82
C PRO A 31 12.86 25.31 2.15
N GLY A 32 14.09 25.05 2.60
CA GLY A 32 14.38 24.26 3.80
C GLY A 32 14.07 22.75 3.72
N VAL A 33 13.90 22.19 2.51
CA VAL A 33 13.65 20.74 2.30
C VAL A 33 14.61 20.21 1.24
N TYR A 34 15.37 19.18 1.61
CA TYR A 34 16.44 18.63 0.80
C TYR A 34 16.23 17.13 0.64
N TYR A 35 16.33 16.64 -0.60
CA TYR A 35 16.55 15.23 -0.85
C TYR A 35 18.06 14.97 -0.80
N ILE A 36 18.46 13.90 -0.11
CA ILE A 36 19.85 13.44 -0.09
C ILE A 36 19.92 11.94 -0.37
N ALA A 37 21.00 11.52 -1.01
CA ALA A 37 21.42 10.13 -1.06
C ALA A 37 22.79 10.02 -0.38
N ALA A 38 22.93 9.10 0.57
CA ALA A 38 24.13 8.94 1.38
C ALA A 38 24.60 7.48 1.41
N ARG A 39 25.91 7.28 1.51
CA ARG A 39 26.54 5.95 1.51
C ARG A 39 27.24 5.72 2.85
N LYS A 40 26.82 4.68 3.56
CA LYS A 40 27.55 4.18 4.74
C LYS A 40 28.82 3.45 4.31
N GLN A 41 29.89 3.58 5.09
CA GLN A 41 31.20 2.99 4.76
C GLN A 41 31.14 1.46 4.58
N ASP A 42 30.18 0.79 5.22
CA ASP A 42 29.99 -0.66 5.13
C ASP A 42 29.09 -1.12 3.97
N ALA A 43 28.33 -0.21 3.34
CA ALA A 43 27.40 -0.51 2.25
C ALA A 43 28.07 -0.30 0.89
N LYS A 44 28.49 -1.40 0.24
CA LYS A 44 29.30 -1.32 -1.00
C LYS A 44 28.53 -1.02 -2.29
N PHE A 45 27.19 -1.10 -2.29
CA PHE A 45 26.43 -1.09 -3.56
C PHE A 45 25.20 -0.18 -3.65
N LEU A 46 24.58 0.23 -2.53
CA LEU A 46 23.37 1.07 -2.55
C LEU A 46 23.54 2.27 -1.61
N ALA A 47 23.08 3.43 -2.08
CA ALA A 47 22.97 4.63 -1.25
C ALA A 47 21.59 4.63 -0.58
N ASP A 48 21.56 5.01 0.70
CA ASP A 48 20.31 5.23 1.44
C ASP A 48 19.77 6.62 1.07
N GLU A 49 18.46 6.72 0.87
CA GLU A 49 17.78 7.95 0.48
C GLU A 49 17.01 8.55 1.66
N TYR A 50 17.04 9.89 1.76
CA TYR A 50 16.40 10.63 2.83
C TYR A 50 15.82 11.97 2.35
N TYR A 51 14.76 12.42 3.01
CA TYR A 51 14.47 13.85 3.10
C TYR A 51 15.07 14.44 4.37
N VAL A 52 15.71 15.59 4.25
CA VAL A 52 16.18 16.45 5.33
C VAL A 52 15.32 17.71 5.34
N VAL A 53 14.65 17.97 6.45
CA VAL A 53 13.76 19.12 6.62
C VAL A 53 14.29 20.02 7.73
N GLU A 54 14.55 21.28 7.40
CA GLU A 54 14.80 22.30 8.41
C GLU A 54 13.53 22.55 9.23
N LYS A 55 13.65 22.61 10.57
CA LYS A 55 12.51 22.89 11.46
C LYS A 55 11.84 24.24 11.21
N THR A 56 12.56 25.15 10.55
CA THR A 56 12.08 26.47 10.13
C THR A 56 11.48 26.49 8.73
N SER A 57 11.47 25.36 8.02
CA SER A 57 10.95 25.29 6.65
C SER A 57 9.50 25.77 6.58
N PRO A 58 9.18 26.72 5.68
CA PRO A 58 7.80 27.14 5.44
C PRO A 58 7.02 26.15 4.58
N ALA A 59 7.68 25.14 4.00
CA ALA A 59 7.07 24.21 3.06
C ALA A 59 6.35 23.04 3.75
N ILE A 60 6.81 22.67 4.95
CA ILE A 60 6.34 21.48 5.67
C ILE A 60 5.52 21.92 6.89
N SER A 61 4.38 21.27 7.13
CA SER A 61 3.56 21.57 8.31
C SER A 61 4.19 21.05 9.61
N LYS A 62 3.80 21.65 10.74
CA LYS A 62 4.21 21.17 12.08
C LYS A 62 3.76 19.74 12.36
N GLU A 63 2.63 19.34 11.78
CA GLU A 63 2.10 17.98 11.90
C GLU A 63 2.99 16.97 11.17
N ALA A 64 3.37 17.27 9.91
CA ALA A 64 4.32 16.44 9.16
C ALA A 64 5.72 16.41 9.80
N MET A 65 6.14 17.50 10.44
CA MET A 65 7.39 17.56 11.20
C MET A 65 7.43 16.56 12.38
N ALA A 66 6.29 16.15 12.93
CA ALA A 66 6.24 15.20 14.05
C ALA A 66 6.71 13.78 13.68
N TYR A 67 6.74 13.45 12.38
CA TYR A 67 7.17 12.13 11.89
C TYR A 67 8.68 12.04 11.62
N GLY A 68 9.39 13.16 11.68
CA GLY A 68 10.82 13.21 11.42
C GLY A 68 11.65 12.76 12.61
N LYS A 69 12.75 12.08 12.35
CA LYS A 69 13.75 11.76 13.37
C LYS A 69 14.75 12.89 13.51
N MET A 70 15.03 13.29 14.74
CA MET A 70 16.08 14.27 15.00
C MET A 70 17.44 13.54 15.00
N PRO A 71 18.40 13.94 14.15
CA PRO A 71 19.76 13.41 14.21
C PRO A 71 20.48 13.92 15.47
N GLU A 72 21.52 13.20 15.91
CA GLU A 72 22.30 13.58 17.10
C GLU A 72 23.18 14.80 16.84
N GLU A 73 23.64 14.96 15.60
CA GLU A 73 24.63 15.96 15.18
C GLU A 73 24.01 17.34 14.95
N ASP A 74 22.76 17.38 14.45
CA ASP A 74 22.10 18.64 14.13
C ASP A 74 20.62 18.66 14.51
N SER A 75 20.34 19.28 15.66
CA SER A 75 18.97 19.45 16.16
C SER A 75 18.11 20.43 15.35
N HIS A 76 18.65 21.15 14.37
CA HIS A 76 17.89 22.11 13.55
C HIS A 76 17.14 21.45 12.39
N VAL A 77 17.51 20.21 12.05
CA VAL A 77 16.90 19.44 10.97
C VAL A 77 16.19 18.19 11.47
N LEU A 78 15.37 17.61 10.59
CA LEU A 78 14.65 16.36 10.78
C LEU A 78 14.90 15.46 9.58
N LEU A 79 15.08 14.16 9.85
CA LEU A 79 15.37 13.13 8.86
C LEU A 79 14.18 12.20 8.65
N TYR A 80 13.95 11.88 7.38
CA TYR A 80 12.90 10.99 6.92
C TYR A 80 13.52 9.97 5.96
N SER A 81 13.70 8.73 6.42
CA SER A 81 14.33 7.68 5.63
C SER A 81 13.34 7.04 4.66
N PHE A 82 13.81 6.75 3.45
CA PHE A 82 13.05 6.02 2.43
C PHE A 82 13.03 4.50 2.71
N ALA A 83 13.96 4.01 3.52
CA ALA A 83 14.07 2.58 3.84
C ALA A 83 12.90 2.07 4.71
N GLU A 84 12.19 2.98 5.39
CA GLU A 84 11.08 2.63 6.24
C GLU A 84 9.79 3.29 5.72
N GLU A 85 8.92 2.48 5.11
CA GLU A 85 7.69 2.96 4.45
C GLU A 85 6.74 3.73 5.36
N ARG A 86 6.84 3.53 6.69
CA ARG A 86 6.07 4.22 7.72
C ARG A 86 6.82 5.37 8.41
N GLN A 87 8.01 5.78 7.94
CA GLN A 87 8.79 6.89 8.53
C GLN A 87 8.52 8.25 7.89
N GLY A 88 7.33 8.45 7.33
CA GLY A 88 6.82 9.77 7.00
C GLY A 88 7.46 10.42 5.79
N TYR A 89 8.41 9.79 5.09
CA TYR A 89 8.96 10.35 3.85
C TYR A 89 7.84 10.57 2.82
N LYS A 90 6.86 9.66 2.74
CA LYS A 90 5.64 9.80 1.92
C LYS A 90 4.78 11.00 2.32
N ILE A 91 4.74 11.35 3.61
CA ILE A 91 4.10 12.58 4.11
C ILE A 91 4.87 13.81 3.61
N ILE A 92 6.20 13.77 3.63
CA ILE A 92 7.05 14.84 3.12
C ILE A 92 6.91 15.02 1.62
N GLU A 93 6.81 13.94 0.83
CA GLU A 93 6.53 14.02 -0.61
C GLU A 93 5.20 14.73 -0.88
N TYR A 94 4.15 14.37 -0.15
CA TYR A 94 2.86 15.05 -0.23
C TYR A 94 2.97 16.54 0.13
N GLU A 95 3.71 16.89 1.18
CA GLU A 95 3.89 18.27 1.63
C GLU A 95 4.69 19.13 0.64
N ILE A 96 5.77 18.57 0.07
CA ILE A 96 6.53 19.18 -1.02
C ILE A 96 5.58 19.46 -2.19
N TYR A 97 4.82 18.45 -2.62
CA TYR A 97 3.87 18.59 -3.72
C TYR A 97 2.80 19.65 -3.41
N ARG A 98 2.25 19.62 -2.20
CA ARG A 98 1.25 20.60 -1.71
C ARG A 98 1.79 22.03 -1.72
N TYR A 99 3.04 22.21 -1.30
CA TYR A 99 3.71 23.50 -1.34
C TYR A 99 3.87 23.99 -2.79
N GLN A 100 4.36 23.13 -3.69
CA GLN A 100 4.58 23.46 -5.09
C GLN A 100 3.28 23.86 -5.80
N VAL A 101 2.18 23.13 -5.56
CA VAL A 101 0.85 23.47 -6.09
C VAL A 101 0.37 24.83 -5.59
N ARG A 102 0.50 25.10 -4.28
CA ARG A 102 0.09 26.38 -3.67
C ARG A 102 0.87 27.58 -4.21
N HIS A 103 2.08 27.36 -4.70
CA HIS A 103 2.96 28.40 -5.25
C HIS A 103 3.00 28.41 -6.78
N GLY A 104 2.18 27.60 -7.46
CA GLY A 104 2.11 27.56 -8.93
C GLY A 104 3.37 27.03 -9.61
N ILE A 105 4.16 26.21 -8.91
CA ILE A 105 5.44 25.64 -9.41
C ILE A 105 5.18 24.36 -10.21
N TYR A 106 4.20 23.55 -9.77
CA TYR A 106 3.83 22.29 -10.43
C TYR A 106 2.58 22.49 -11.29
N ALA A 107 2.67 22.15 -12.58
CA ALA A 107 1.63 22.48 -13.58
C ALA A 107 1.46 21.42 -14.69
N ASP A 108 1.84 20.16 -14.47
CA ASP A 108 1.55 19.10 -15.46
C ASP A 108 0.10 18.56 -15.37
N GLY A 109 -0.56 18.74 -14.22
CA GLY A 109 -1.96 18.38 -13.99
C GLY A 109 -2.26 16.88 -14.02
N GLN A 110 -1.24 16.02 -14.06
CA GLN A 110 -1.41 14.57 -14.23
C GLN A 110 -1.70 13.84 -12.92
N THR A 111 -1.16 14.33 -11.81
CA THR A 111 -1.38 13.76 -10.48
C THR A 111 -1.92 14.84 -9.57
N SER A 112 -3.04 14.58 -8.90
CA SER A 112 -3.62 15.55 -7.97
C SER A 112 -3.14 15.30 -6.53
N LEU A 113 -3.26 16.31 -5.68
CA LEU A 113 -3.07 16.15 -4.22
C LEU A 113 -3.97 15.06 -3.63
N ARG A 114 -5.16 14.87 -4.21
CA ARG A 114 -6.09 13.82 -3.80
C ARG A 114 -5.49 12.45 -4.07
N ASP A 115 -4.90 12.23 -5.24
CA ASP A 115 -4.37 10.92 -5.63
C ASP A 115 -3.20 10.53 -4.74
N ILE A 116 -2.25 11.45 -4.51
CA ILE A 116 -1.13 11.24 -3.58
C ILE A 116 -1.65 10.91 -2.18
N ALA A 117 -2.61 11.70 -1.66
CA ALA A 117 -3.18 11.44 -0.36
C ALA A 117 -3.82 10.04 -0.30
N PHE A 118 -4.60 9.67 -1.33
CA PHE A 118 -5.38 8.43 -1.37
C PHE A 118 -4.50 7.19 -1.25
N TYR A 119 -3.42 7.07 -2.03
CA TYR A 119 -2.48 5.95 -1.90
C TYR A 119 -1.79 5.91 -0.53
N ASN A 120 -1.55 7.08 0.06
CA ASN A 120 -0.85 7.18 1.34
C ASN A 120 -1.75 6.98 2.57
N MET A 121 -3.07 6.85 2.39
CA MET A 121 -4.00 6.47 3.46
C MET A 121 -3.74 5.05 3.98
N GLU A 122 -3.09 4.19 3.19
CA GLU A 122 -2.69 2.85 3.62
C GLU A 122 -1.51 2.89 4.61
N TYR A 123 -0.49 3.69 4.29
CA TYR A 123 0.75 3.75 5.07
C TYR A 123 0.66 4.70 6.27
N HIS A 124 -0.09 5.80 6.11
CA HIS A 124 -0.20 6.89 7.08
C HIS A 124 -1.65 7.34 7.30
N PRO A 125 -2.57 6.44 7.71
CA PRO A 125 -3.95 6.79 8.01
C PRO A 125 -4.08 7.82 9.14
N GLU A 126 -3.10 7.93 10.02
CA GLU A 126 -3.03 8.92 11.09
C GLU A 126 -2.84 10.36 10.57
N TYR A 127 -2.29 10.53 9.37
CA TYR A 127 -2.06 11.84 8.74
C TYR A 127 -3.07 12.12 7.62
N PHE A 128 -3.36 11.13 6.77
CA PHE A 128 -4.27 11.29 5.63
C PHE A 128 -5.73 10.90 5.93
N GLY A 129 -5.98 10.28 7.08
CA GLY A 129 -7.24 9.61 7.39
C GLY A 129 -7.28 8.16 6.88
N THR A 130 -8.17 7.35 7.45
CA THR A 130 -8.48 6.01 6.94
C THR A 130 -9.34 6.08 5.68
N TYR A 131 -9.25 5.09 4.80
CA TYR A 131 -10.03 5.04 3.57
C TYR A 131 -11.54 5.25 3.86
N PRO A 132 -12.22 6.13 3.10
CA PRO A 132 -13.62 6.43 3.35
C PRO A 132 -14.49 5.26 2.89
N VAL A 133 -15.43 4.83 3.73
CA VAL A 133 -16.39 3.78 3.35
C VAL A 133 -17.26 4.28 2.19
N PRO A 134 -17.42 3.49 1.11
CA PRO A 134 -18.24 3.90 -0.02
C PRO A 134 -19.70 4.09 0.41
N LEU A 135 -20.30 5.23 0.04
CA LEU A 135 -21.70 5.55 0.34
C LEU A 135 -22.70 4.80 -0.56
N ALA A 136 -22.23 4.41 -1.75
CA ALA A 136 -22.99 3.68 -2.75
C ALA A 136 -22.22 2.41 -3.14
N THR A 137 -22.96 1.33 -3.36
CA THR A 137 -22.47 0.07 -3.91
C THR A 137 -23.33 -0.29 -5.13
N PRO A 138 -22.92 -1.25 -5.95
CA PRO A 138 -23.73 -1.76 -7.05
C PRO A 138 -25.11 -2.29 -6.60
N GLN A 139 -25.23 -2.70 -5.33
CA GLN A 139 -26.44 -3.32 -4.75
C GLN A 139 -27.23 -2.38 -3.83
N GLY A 140 -26.89 -1.08 -3.81
CA GLY A 140 -27.61 -0.05 -3.07
C GLY A 140 -26.72 0.83 -2.21
N ARG A 141 -27.33 1.76 -1.47
CA ARG A 141 -26.58 2.64 -0.56
C ARG A 141 -26.19 1.92 0.72
N THR A 142 -25.01 2.23 1.26
CA THR A 142 -24.52 1.68 2.53
C THR A 142 -25.48 2.05 3.66
N ALA A 143 -26.00 1.05 4.37
CA ALA A 143 -26.83 1.21 5.56
C ALA A 143 -26.02 1.06 6.85
N ARG A 144 -25.16 0.03 6.90
CA ARG A 144 -24.16 -0.16 7.94
C ARG A 144 -22.94 -0.88 7.37
N TYR A 145 -21.82 -0.79 8.08
CA TYR A 145 -20.59 -1.47 7.66
C TYR A 145 -19.79 -1.96 8.86
N LYS A 146 -18.86 -2.86 8.59
CA LYS A 146 -17.82 -3.31 9.51
C LYS A 146 -16.46 -3.26 8.81
N PRO A 147 -15.47 -2.52 9.34
CA PRO A 147 -14.12 -2.57 8.81
C PRO A 147 -13.48 -3.93 9.14
N LEU A 148 -12.91 -4.58 8.14
CA LEU A 148 -12.09 -5.79 8.32
C LEU A 148 -10.60 -5.42 8.45
N MET A 149 -10.18 -4.41 7.70
CA MET A 149 -8.92 -3.67 7.84
C MET A 149 -9.09 -2.30 7.15
N ASN A 150 -8.16 -1.36 7.30
CA ASN A 150 -8.20 -0.08 6.58
C ASN A 150 -8.33 -0.32 5.06
N GLY A 151 -9.40 0.21 4.44
CA GLY A 151 -9.67 0.02 3.00
C GLY A 151 -10.48 -1.22 2.62
N VAL A 152 -10.81 -2.10 3.57
CA VAL A 152 -11.64 -3.28 3.34
C VAL A 152 -12.82 -3.33 4.29
N PHE A 153 -14.03 -3.31 3.72
CA PHE A 153 -15.26 -3.16 4.48
C PHE A 153 -16.27 -4.25 4.12
N TRP A 154 -16.85 -4.87 5.14
CA TRP A 154 -18.11 -5.61 4.97
C TRP A 154 -19.27 -4.64 5.07
N ILE A 155 -20.11 -4.57 4.05
CA ILE A 155 -21.19 -3.57 3.93
C ILE A 155 -22.53 -4.29 3.82
N GLU A 156 -23.49 -3.86 4.64
CA GLU A 156 -24.90 -4.12 4.41
C GLU A 156 -25.54 -2.88 3.79
N THR A 157 -26.25 -3.06 2.67
CA THR A 157 -26.92 -1.99 1.95
C THR A 157 -28.35 -1.77 2.46
N GLY A 158 -28.95 -0.64 2.10
CA GLY A 158 -30.37 -0.35 2.39
C GLY A 158 -31.37 -1.30 1.72
N THR A 159 -30.93 -2.15 0.78
CA THR A 159 -31.74 -3.21 0.16
C THR A 159 -31.63 -4.55 0.91
N GLY A 160 -30.78 -4.62 1.95
CA GLY A 160 -30.47 -5.84 2.69
C GLY A 160 -29.40 -6.72 2.04
N ALA A 161 -28.75 -6.25 0.97
CA ALA A 161 -27.65 -6.95 0.36
C ALA A 161 -26.36 -6.83 1.18
N GLU A 162 -25.54 -7.87 1.19
CA GLU A 162 -24.23 -7.89 1.82
C GLU A 162 -23.11 -7.96 0.76
N VAL A 163 -22.17 -7.02 0.83
CA VAL A 163 -21.04 -6.94 -0.10
C VAL A 163 -19.75 -6.65 0.64
N LEU A 164 -18.64 -7.20 0.14
CA LEU A 164 -17.29 -6.79 0.51
C LEU A 164 -16.87 -5.65 -0.42
N ALA A 165 -16.39 -4.54 0.13
CA ALA A 165 -15.77 -3.45 -0.61
C ALA A 165 -14.26 -3.42 -0.33
N VAL A 166 -13.45 -3.32 -1.39
CA VAL A 166 -11.98 -3.21 -1.32
C VAL A 166 -11.55 -1.94 -2.04
N CYS A 167 -10.70 -1.12 -1.43
CA CYS A 167 -10.27 0.17 -2.00
C CYS A 167 -9.24 0.00 -3.12
N TYR A 168 -9.10 1.04 -3.95
CA TYR A 168 -8.27 1.04 -5.16
C TYR A 168 -6.82 0.58 -4.95
N PRO A 169 -6.04 1.16 -4.00
CA PRO A 169 -4.64 0.77 -3.85
C PRO A 169 -4.44 -0.70 -3.53
N ILE A 170 -5.38 -1.31 -2.80
CA ILE A 170 -5.33 -2.73 -2.43
C ILE A 170 -5.70 -3.60 -3.64
N TRP A 171 -6.90 -3.41 -4.21
CA TRP A 171 -7.36 -4.34 -5.25
C TRP A 171 -6.53 -4.24 -6.54
N ASN A 172 -5.96 -3.07 -6.83
CA ASN A 172 -5.17 -2.84 -8.04
C ASN A 172 -3.81 -3.57 -8.03
N CYS A 173 -3.31 -3.92 -6.84
CA CYS A 173 -2.01 -4.56 -6.69
C CYS A 173 -2.11 -6.07 -6.37
N ASP A 174 -3.16 -6.47 -5.63
CA ASP A 174 -3.07 -7.70 -4.83
C ASP A 174 -3.98 -8.83 -5.30
N PHE A 175 -4.85 -8.59 -6.27
CA PHE A 175 -5.79 -9.59 -6.77
C PHE A 175 -5.37 -10.24 -8.09
N SER A 176 -5.59 -11.55 -8.17
CA SER A 176 -5.50 -12.28 -9.41
C SER A 176 -6.62 -11.89 -10.38
N GLU A 177 -6.38 -12.03 -11.69
CA GLU A 177 -7.42 -11.81 -12.70
C GLU A 177 -8.70 -12.63 -12.44
N THR A 178 -8.54 -13.81 -11.85
CA THR A 178 -9.67 -14.70 -11.53
C THR A 178 -10.59 -14.06 -10.50
N VAL A 179 -10.03 -13.42 -9.47
CA VAL A 179 -10.80 -12.70 -8.45
C VAL A 179 -11.38 -11.42 -9.03
N LEU A 180 -10.58 -10.65 -9.78
CA LEU A 180 -11.06 -9.40 -10.40
C LEU A 180 -12.27 -9.61 -11.30
N LYS A 181 -12.36 -10.74 -12.03
CA LYS A 181 -13.54 -11.10 -12.85
C LYS A 181 -14.84 -11.31 -12.07
N GLN A 182 -14.75 -11.51 -10.76
CA GLN A 182 -15.92 -11.68 -9.87
C GLN A 182 -16.35 -10.37 -9.21
N SER A 183 -15.64 -9.27 -9.47
CA SER A 183 -15.93 -7.97 -8.90
C SER A 183 -17.01 -7.21 -9.67
N GLU A 184 -17.67 -6.30 -8.97
CA GLU A 184 -18.61 -5.34 -9.51
C GLU A 184 -18.10 -3.92 -9.25
N GLN A 185 -18.41 -3.01 -10.17
CA GLN A 185 -18.09 -1.57 -10.08
C GLN A 185 -19.37 -0.76 -9.95
N THR A 186 -19.30 0.44 -9.37
CA THR A 186 -20.46 1.34 -9.39
C THR A 186 -20.72 1.89 -10.79
N GLU A 187 -21.94 2.36 -11.06
CA GLU A 187 -22.26 3.01 -12.35
C GLU A 187 -21.38 4.24 -12.63
N GLU A 188 -20.96 4.95 -11.58
CA GLU A 188 -20.05 6.09 -11.68
C GLU A 188 -18.66 5.66 -12.11
N ASP A 189 -18.09 4.63 -11.46
CA ASP A 189 -16.78 4.09 -11.81
C ASP A 189 -16.74 3.54 -13.24
N VAL A 190 -17.81 2.87 -13.68
CA VAL A 190 -17.93 2.38 -15.07
C VAL A 190 -18.00 3.54 -16.06
N ARG A 191 -18.74 4.61 -15.72
CA ARG A 191 -18.92 5.77 -16.61
C ARG A 191 -17.65 6.61 -16.73
N GLU A 192 -16.92 6.78 -15.63
CA GLU A 192 -15.79 7.71 -15.54
C GLU A 192 -14.43 7.00 -15.67
N GLY A 193 -14.42 5.68 -15.60
CA GLY A 193 -13.23 4.84 -15.57
C GLY A 193 -12.71 4.71 -14.15
N ILE A 194 -12.64 3.47 -13.64
CA ILE A 194 -12.31 3.20 -12.24
C ILE A 194 -10.93 3.72 -11.82
N ASP A 195 -9.98 3.79 -12.76
CA ASP A 195 -8.64 4.35 -12.54
C ASP A 195 -8.66 5.87 -12.37
N ASN A 196 -9.66 6.56 -12.93
CA ASN A 196 -9.82 8.01 -12.77
C ASN A 196 -10.55 8.35 -11.45
N THR A 197 -11.49 7.49 -11.04
CA THR A 197 -12.26 7.71 -9.81
C THR A 197 -11.51 7.25 -8.56
N LEU A 198 -10.54 6.33 -8.73
CA LEU A 198 -9.91 5.55 -7.66
C LEU A 198 -10.96 4.74 -6.88
N GLY A 199 -11.88 4.13 -7.64
CA GLY A 199 -13.09 3.47 -7.13
C GLY A 199 -12.83 2.17 -6.37
N TYR A 200 -13.83 1.76 -5.60
CA TYR A 200 -13.84 0.48 -4.91
C TYR A 200 -14.27 -0.65 -5.85
N LEU A 201 -13.72 -1.84 -5.65
CA LEU A 201 -14.32 -3.06 -6.16
C LEU A 201 -15.22 -3.68 -5.11
N PHE A 202 -16.37 -4.17 -5.56
CA PHE A 202 -17.38 -4.81 -4.73
C PHE A 202 -17.48 -6.29 -5.06
N PHE A 203 -17.57 -7.12 -4.04
CA PHE A 203 -17.74 -8.55 -4.18
C PHE A 203 -19.00 -8.97 -3.43
N SER A 204 -19.84 -9.78 -4.08
CA SER A 204 -20.94 -10.46 -3.40
C SER A 204 -20.43 -11.30 -2.24
N LYS A 205 -21.30 -11.66 -1.28
CA LYS A 205 -20.95 -12.59 -0.21
C LYS A 205 -20.27 -13.86 -0.71
N TRP A 206 -20.71 -14.39 -1.84
CA TRP A 206 -20.10 -15.56 -2.46
C TRP A 206 -18.69 -15.27 -3.00
N ALA A 207 -18.52 -14.23 -3.83
CA ALA A 207 -17.22 -13.87 -4.40
C ALA A 207 -16.20 -13.36 -3.35
N SER A 208 -16.71 -12.81 -2.24
CA SER A 208 -15.87 -12.27 -1.16
C SER A 208 -14.95 -13.30 -0.55
N SER A 209 -15.29 -14.60 -0.60
CA SER A 209 -14.41 -15.64 -0.06
C SER A 209 -13.07 -15.71 -0.79
N LEU A 210 -13.06 -15.50 -2.12
CA LEU A 210 -11.83 -15.52 -2.89
C LEU A 210 -10.98 -14.28 -2.61
N ALA A 211 -11.61 -13.10 -2.58
CA ALA A 211 -10.93 -11.85 -2.27
C ALA A 211 -10.31 -11.88 -0.87
N LEU A 212 -11.07 -12.30 0.15
CA LEU A 212 -10.56 -12.40 1.51
C LEU A 212 -9.43 -13.43 1.63
N PHE A 213 -9.45 -14.50 0.84
CA PHE A 213 -8.38 -15.49 0.85
C PHE A 213 -7.07 -14.94 0.27
N GLU A 214 -7.12 -14.22 -0.86
CA GLU A 214 -5.92 -13.61 -1.45
C GLU A 214 -5.34 -12.50 -0.57
N LEU A 215 -6.19 -11.69 0.08
CA LEU A 215 -5.75 -10.68 1.06
C LEU A 215 -5.18 -11.30 2.34
N TRP A 216 -5.70 -12.45 2.77
CA TRP A 216 -5.29 -13.11 4.01
C TRP A 216 -3.80 -13.41 4.05
N GLY A 217 -3.17 -13.74 2.92
CA GLY A 217 -1.72 -13.99 2.85
C GLY A 217 -0.87 -12.72 3.01
N GLN A 218 -1.42 -11.57 2.61
CA GLN A 218 -0.67 -10.33 2.41
C GLN A 218 -0.78 -9.40 3.63
N TYR A 219 -1.96 -9.36 4.26
CA TYR A 219 -2.27 -8.36 5.29
C TYR A 219 -2.35 -8.96 6.70
N GLU A 220 -1.42 -8.58 7.57
CA GLU A 220 -1.42 -9.01 8.97
C GLU A 220 -2.60 -8.43 9.75
N GLU A 221 -3.01 -7.20 9.46
CA GLU A 221 -4.16 -6.55 10.11
C GLU A 221 -5.44 -7.38 9.96
N LEU A 222 -5.66 -7.95 8.77
CA LEU A 222 -6.81 -8.82 8.48
C LEU A 222 -6.78 -10.09 9.34
N ARG A 223 -5.58 -10.67 9.53
CA ARG A 223 -5.37 -11.88 10.35
C ARG A 223 -5.54 -11.60 11.83
N ALA A 224 -4.99 -10.48 12.29
CA ALA A 224 -5.06 -10.05 13.68
C ALA A 224 -6.47 -9.64 14.11
N GLY A 225 -7.31 -9.19 13.17
CA GLY A 225 -8.68 -8.71 13.46
C GLY A 225 -9.64 -9.78 14.00
N GLY A 226 -9.38 -11.08 13.76
CA GLY A 226 -10.21 -12.18 14.29
C GLY A 226 -11.64 -12.28 13.72
N LEU A 227 -11.98 -11.42 12.75
CA LEU A 227 -13.30 -11.36 12.13
C LEU A 227 -13.53 -12.44 11.07
N ILE A 228 -12.46 -13.14 10.65
CA ILE A 228 -12.53 -14.19 9.62
C ILE A 228 -12.14 -15.53 10.24
N ASN A 229 -13.00 -16.53 10.06
CA ASN A 229 -12.68 -17.92 10.36
C ASN A 229 -11.99 -18.54 9.14
N TYR A 230 -10.66 -18.50 9.13
CA TYR A 230 -9.86 -18.94 7.99
C TYR A 230 -10.08 -20.43 7.60
N PRO A 231 -10.19 -21.38 8.54
CA PRO A 231 -10.61 -22.75 8.21
C PRO A 231 -11.98 -22.84 7.52
N ALA A 232 -12.98 -22.07 7.98
CA ALA A 232 -14.29 -22.04 7.34
C ALA A 232 -14.25 -21.34 5.97
N LEU A 233 -13.39 -20.33 5.79
CA LEU A 233 -13.13 -19.69 4.51
C LEU A 233 -12.62 -20.70 3.48
N MET A 234 -11.61 -21.50 3.84
CA MET A 234 -11.08 -22.54 2.95
C MET A 234 -12.13 -23.62 2.62
N ASN A 235 -12.95 -24.02 3.59
CA ASN A 235 -14.07 -24.94 3.34
C ASN A 235 -15.09 -24.33 2.38
N TYR A 236 -15.41 -23.04 2.54
CA TYR A 236 -16.32 -22.32 1.65
C TYR A 236 -15.79 -22.31 0.21
N ILE A 237 -14.51 -21.98 0.02
CA ILE A 237 -13.87 -21.98 -1.30
C ILE A 237 -13.89 -23.38 -1.91
N TRP A 238 -13.55 -24.42 -1.16
CA TRP A 238 -13.65 -25.80 -1.67
C TRP A 238 -15.06 -26.20 -2.10
N THR A 239 -16.06 -25.75 -1.33
CA THR A 239 -17.46 -26.11 -1.58
C THR A 239 -18.02 -25.42 -2.81
N TYR A 240 -17.65 -24.15 -3.02
CA TYR A 240 -18.31 -23.28 -3.99
C TYR A 240 -17.43 -22.85 -5.16
N PHE A 241 -16.10 -22.96 -5.04
CA PHE A 241 -15.10 -22.64 -6.05
C PHE A 241 -14.04 -23.78 -6.15
N PRO A 242 -14.46 -25.03 -6.38
CA PRO A 242 -13.54 -26.17 -6.38
C PRO A 242 -12.46 -26.06 -7.46
N GLU A 243 -12.75 -25.45 -8.63
CA GLU A 243 -11.72 -25.24 -9.64
C GLU A 243 -10.64 -24.27 -9.17
N TYR A 244 -11.02 -23.17 -8.52
CA TYR A 244 -10.05 -22.22 -7.94
C TYR A 244 -9.17 -22.92 -6.90
N ALA A 245 -9.78 -23.68 -5.98
CA ALA A 245 -9.05 -24.41 -4.96
C ALA A 245 -8.07 -25.43 -5.56
N ALA A 246 -8.51 -26.20 -6.56
CA ALA A 246 -7.68 -27.18 -7.24
C ALA A 246 -6.52 -26.51 -7.99
N THR A 247 -6.78 -25.46 -8.76
CA THR A 247 -5.75 -24.72 -9.50
C THR A 247 -4.72 -24.11 -8.55
N TYR A 248 -5.17 -23.45 -7.48
CA TYR A 248 -4.26 -22.85 -6.49
C TYR A 248 -3.33 -23.90 -5.86
N ASN A 249 -3.88 -25.07 -5.51
CA ASN A 249 -3.10 -26.15 -4.91
C ASN A 249 -2.13 -26.81 -5.90
N ILE A 250 -2.54 -26.98 -7.17
CA ILE A 250 -1.65 -27.49 -8.23
C ILE A 250 -0.50 -26.51 -8.48
N GLN A 251 -0.81 -25.21 -8.55
CA GLN A 251 0.21 -24.15 -8.68
C GLN A 251 1.21 -24.19 -7.53
N ASN A 252 0.74 -24.33 -6.29
CA ASN A 252 1.62 -24.51 -5.14
C ASN A 252 2.50 -25.75 -5.27
N GLN A 253 1.94 -26.89 -5.71
CA GLN A 253 2.68 -28.13 -5.91
C GLN A 253 3.77 -28.00 -6.98
N MET A 254 3.54 -27.15 -8.00
CA MET A 254 4.52 -26.81 -9.04
C MET A 254 5.53 -25.74 -8.60
N GLY A 255 5.45 -25.26 -7.35
CA GLY A 255 6.30 -24.19 -6.81
C GLY A 255 6.02 -22.81 -7.40
N MET A 256 4.85 -22.59 -8.01
CA MET A 256 4.47 -21.28 -8.59
C MET A 256 4.25 -20.18 -7.53
N HIS A 257 4.25 -20.55 -6.24
CA HIS A 257 4.16 -19.61 -5.12
C HIS A 257 5.52 -19.31 -4.47
N ASP A 258 6.61 -19.83 -5.04
CA ASP A 258 8.00 -19.52 -4.69
C ASP A 258 8.47 -18.30 -5.50
N THR A 259 8.07 -17.12 -5.03
CA THR A 259 8.38 -15.85 -5.71
C THR A 259 9.88 -15.60 -5.85
N PHE A 260 10.69 -16.03 -4.87
CA PHE A 260 12.14 -15.90 -4.93
C PHE A 260 12.73 -16.85 -5.97
N GLY A 261 12.36 -18.13 -5.96
CA GLY A 261 12.81 -19.09 -6.97
C GLY A 261 12.42 -18.68 -8.39
N LEU A 262 11.20 -18.17 -8.58
CA LEU A 262 10.73 -17.63 -9.86
C LEU A 262 11.56 -16.43 -10.32
N LEU A 263 11.85 -15.48 -9.43
CA LEU A 263 12.69 -14.32 -9.74
C LEU A 263 14.11 -14.76 -10.11
N MET A 264 14.72 -15.65 -9.33
CA MET A 264 16.07 -16.14 -9.59
C MET A 264 16.16 -16.90 -10.92
N ASN A 265 15.13 -17.68 -11.26
CA ASN A 265 15.02 -18.31 -12.58
C ASN A 265 14.90 -17.30 -13.72
N ALA A 266 14.10 -16.24 -13.54
CA ALA A 266 14.03 -15.14 -14.51
C ALA A 266 15.38 -14.41 -14.69
N LEU A 267 16.20 -14.38 -13.63
CA LEU A 267 17.56 -13.84 -13.65
C LEU A 267 18.62 -14.86 -14.13
N GLY A 268 18.22 -16.08 -14.50
CA GLY A 268 19.09 -17.10 -15.09
C GLY A 268 19.83 -18.01 -14.10
N ALA A 269 19.41 -18.07 -12.83
CA ALA A 269 20.10 -18.82 -11.78
C ALA A 269 19.71 -20.32 -11.67
N GLU A 270 18.83 -20.83 -12.55
CA GLU A 270 18.34 -22.23 -12.59
C GLU A 270 18.14 -22.88 -11.21
N MET A 271 17.17 -22.35 -10.45
CA MET A 271 16.73 -22.85 -9.16
C MET A 271 15.54 -23.81 -9.29
N GLU A 272 15.56 -24.89 -8.50
CA GLU A 272 14.39 -25.76 -8.32
C GLU A 272 13.33 -25.02 -7.48
N LEU A 273 12.11 -24.92 -8.00
CA LEU A 273 11.01 -24.24 -7.32
C LEU A 273 10.46 -25.09 -6.18
N GLN A 274 10.22 -24.46 -5.04
CA GLN A 274 9.74 -25.14 -3.84
C GLN A 274 8.23 -24.95 -3.64
N ASN A 275 7.56 -26.00 -3.15
CA ASN A 275 6.19 -25.88 -2.67
C ASN A 275 6.15 -25.43 -1.20
N ASP A 276 5.05 -24.83 -0.77
CA ASP A 276 4.84 -24.47 0.64
C ASP A 276 3.59 -25.20 1.18
N PRO A 277 3.74 -26.14 2.13
CA PRO A 277 2.61 -26.83 2.76
C PRO A 277 1.60 -25.90 3.43
N ASN A 278 2.00 -24.67 3.80
CA ASN A 278 1.12 -23.68 4.41
C ASN A 278 0.31 -22.88 3.37
N LYS A 279 0.70 -22.93 2.09
CA LYS A 279 -0.02 -22.29 0.96
C LYS A 279 -0.90 -23.30 0.23
N VAL A 280 -1.79 -23.94 0.98
CA VAL A 280 -2.75 -24.91 0.46
C VAL A 280 -4.14 -24.56 0.96
N ILE A 281 -5.11 -24.50 0.05
CA ILE A 281 -6.51 -24.47 0.42
C ILE A 281 -6.88 -25.89 0.85
N ALA A 282 -7.08 -26.09 2.15
CA ALA A 282 -7.34 -27.39 2.75
C ALA A 282 -8.71 -27.43 3.42
N MET A 283 -9.41 -28.57 3.30
CA MET A 283 -10.65 -28.78 4.04
C MET A 283 -10.37 -29.11 5.51
N SER A 284 -11.10 -28.48 6.41
CA SER A 284 -11.08 -28.74 7.84
C SER A 284 -12.41 -29.33 8.30
N LYS A 285 -12.38 -30.52 8.92
CA LYS A 285 -13.57 -31.14 9.53
C LYS A 285 -14.08 -30.40 10.77
N ALA A 286 -13.24 -29.57 11.38
CA ALA A 286 -13.57 -28.84 12.60
C ALA A 286 -14.29 -27.50 12.33
N ALA A 287 -14.35 -27.06 11.07
CA ALA A 287 -14.95 -25.79 10.68
C ALA A 287 -16.16 -26.00 9.76
N GLY A 288 -17.13 -25.09 9.87
CA GLY A 288 -18.27 -25.04 8.96
C GLY A 288 -17.96 -24.28 7.66
N LEU A 289 -18.98 -23.62 7.12
CA LEU A 289 -18.87 -22.72 5.96
C LEU A 289 -19.00 -21.24 6.35
N ASP A 290 -19.34 -20.94 7.59
CA ASP A 290 -19.48 -19.57 8.06
C ASP A 290 -18.11 -18.97 8.36
N PHE A 291 -17.63 -18.14 7.44
CA PHE A 291 -16.28 -17.59 7.47
C PHE A 291 -16.18 -16.17 8.06
N LEU A 292 -17.30 -15.54 8.39
CA LEU A 292 -17.34 -14.22 9.05
C LEU A 292 -17.86 -14.38 10.49
N ASN A 293 -17.14 -13.84 11.47
CA ASN A 293 -17.38 -14.08 12.90
C ASN A 293 -18.21 -12.98 13.60
N PHE A 294 -19.26 -12.43 12.97
CA PHE A 294 -20.02 -11.32 13.56
C PHE A 294 -21.49 -11.23 13.16
#